data_AF-I0W6I5-F1
#
_entry.id   AF-I0W6I5-F1
#
_cell.length_a   1.000
_cell.length_b   1.000
_cell.length_c   1.000
_cell.angle_alpha   90.00
_cell.angle_beta   90.00
_cell.angle_gamma   90.00
#
_symmetry.space_group_name_H-M   'P 1'
#
loop_
_entity.id
_entity.type
_entity.pdbx_description
1 polymer ?
#
loop_
_entity_poly.entity_id
_entity_poly.type
_entity_poly.pdbx_seq_one_letter_code
_entity_poly.pdbx_strand_id
1 'polypeptide(L)' 'MNIDDEEAAGSATLMNTLPDRHRTVLRLRLAHRLPAVEVARILGTTVEAVLLLQHAALNLLRRQLAGEAVGGGNPANGRY' A
#
# COMPACT_ATOMS: atom_id res chain seq x y z
N MET A 1 -4.59 -0.76 23.55
CA MET A 1 -4.12 -0.79 22.15
C MET A 1 -5.26 -1.43 21.36
N ASN A 2 -5.93 -0.69 20.48
CA ASN A 2 -7.05 -1.22 19.70
C ASN A 2 -6.51 -2.02 18.50
N ILE A 3 -7.27 -3.01 18.03
CA ILE A 3 -6.99 -3.75 16.78
C ILE A 3 -6.76 -2.79 15.59
N ASP A 4 -7.48 -1.65 15.58
CA ASP A 4 -7.32 -0.60 14.56
C ASP A 4 -5.92 0.03 14.54
N ASP A 5 -5.27 0.13 15.71
CA ASP A 5 -3.91 0.71 15.82
C ASP A 5 -2.85 -0.27 15.28
N GLU A 6 -3.09 -1.57 15.46
CA GLU A 6 -2.19 -2.65 15.01
C GLU A 6 -2.30 -2.88 13.50
N GLU A 7 -3.51 -2.84 12.93
CA GLU A 7 -3.72 -2.86 11.48
C GLU A 7 -3.19 -1.60 10.78
N ALA A 8 -3.32 -0.42 11.41
CA ALA A 8 -2.76 0.82 10.90
C ALA A 8 -1.22 0.79 10.87
N ALA A 9 -0.59 0.20 11.90
CA ALA A 9 0.86 0.01 11.96
C ALA A 9 1.37 -0.95 10.86
N GLY A 10 0.65 -2.05 10.61
CA GLY A 10 0.96 -2.98 9.51
C GLY A 10 0.83 -2.29 8.14
N SER A 11 -0.23 -1.51 7.94
CA SER A 11 -0.46 -0.75 6.70
C SER A 11 0.60 0.32 6.45
N ALA A 12 1.06 1.02 7.50
CA ALA A 12 2.14 2.01 7.39
C ALA A 12 3.47 1.35 7.02
N THR A 13 3.76 0.18 7.57
CA THR A 13 4.97 -0.60 7.28
C THR A 13 5.00 -1.06 5.82
N LEU A 14 3.88 -1.55 5.30
CA LEU A 14 3.75 -1.93 3.89
C LEU A 14 3.86 -0.73 2.94
N MET A 15 3.33 0.43 3.29
CA MET A 15 3.51 1.64 2.48
C MET A 15 4.97 2.09 2.40
N ASN A 16 5.79 1.80 3.41
CA ASN A 16 7.21 2.15 3.43
C ASN A 16 8.05 1.31 2.46
N THR A 17 7.60 0.12 2.05
CA THR A 17 8.33 -0.70 1.06
C THR A 17 8.16 -0.20 -0.37
N LEU A 18 7.15 0.63 -0.64
CA LEU A 18 6.88 1.16 -1.96
C LEU A 18 7.89 2.25 -2.35
N PRO A 19 8.27 2.36 -3.64
CA PRO A 19 9.05 3.50 -4.12
C PRO A 19 8.31 4.82 -3.86
N ASP A 20 9.04 5.90 -3.58
CA ASP A 20 8.46 7.15 -3.07
C ASP A 20 7.34 7.72 -3.95
N ARG A 21 7.47 7.59 -5.27
CA ARG A 21 6.45 8.04 -6.22
C ARG A 21 5.14 7.24 -6.11
N HIS A 22 5.23 5.94 -5.86
CA HIS A 22 4.06 5.06 -5.66
C HIS A 22 3.39 5.36 -4.32
N ARG A 23 4.18 5.52 -3.26
CA ARG A 23 3.70 5.89 -1.91
C ARG A 23 2.95 7.23 -1.94
N THR A 24 3.51 8.22 -2.63
CA THR A 24 2.90 9.56 -2.77
C THR A 24 1.54 9.49 -3.46
N VAL A 25 1.44 8.77 -4.59
CA VAL A 25 0.17 8.59 -5.30
C VAL A 25 -0.88 7.91 -4.41
N LEU A 26 -0.52 6.83 -3.70
CA LEU A 26 -1.47 6.14 -2.83
C LEU A 26 -1.90 7.00 -1.63
N ARG A 27 -0.98 7.76 -1.02
CA ARG A 27 -1.32 8.64 0.11
C ARG A 27 -2.33 9.71 -0.31
N LEU A 28 -2.10 10.36 -1.45
CA LEU A 28 -3.03 11.37 -1.98
C LEU A 28 -4.39 10.76 -2.35
N ARG A 29 -4.39 9.57 -2.96
CA ARG A 29 -5.62 8.91 -3.45
C ARG A 29 -6.44 8.25 -2.34
N LEU A 30 -5.81 7.67 -1.33
CA LEU A 30 -6.48 6.84 -0.31
C LEU A 30 -6.63 7.56 1.02
N ALA A 31 -5.55 8.17 1.53
CA ALA A 31 -5.60 8.87 2.82
C ALA A 31 -6.27 10.25 2.69
N HIS A 32 -5.94 10.99 1.63
CA HIS A 32 -6.53 12.32 1.38
C HIS A 32 -7.75 12.28 0.45
N ARG A 33 -8.12 11.11 -0.08
CA ARG A 33 -9.27 10.89 -0.97
C ARG A 33 -9.35 11.84 -2.16
N LEU A 34 -8.21 12.31 -2.67
CA LEU A 34 -8.18 13.22 -3.81
C LEU A 34 -8.54 12.48 -5.11
N PRO A 35 -9.30 13.12 -6.03
CA PRO A 35 -9.58 12.54 -7.33
C PRO A 35 -8.31 12.51 -8.20
N ALA A 36 -8.24 11.56 -9.14
CA ALA A 36 -7.05 11.35 -9.96
C ALA A 36 -6.63 12.60 -10.77
N VAL A 37 -7.60 13.41 -11.20
CA VAL A 37 -7.35 14.69 -11.89
C VAL A 37 -6.61 15.70 -11.01
N GLU A 38 -6.96 15.79 -9.73
CA GLU A 38 -6.33 16.73 -8.80
C GLU A 38 -4.93 16.24 -8.42
N VAL A 39 -4.76 14.92 -8.24
CA VAL A 39 -3.44 14.32 -8.03
C VAL A 39 -2.52 14.53 -9.24
N ALA A 40 -3.04 14.39 -10.46
CA ALA A 40 -2.29 14.65 -11.68
C ALA A 40 -1.81 16.10 -11.76
N ARG A 41 -2.69 17.05 -11.40
CA ARG A 41 -2.34 18.47 -11.29
C ARG A 41 -1.26 18.72 -10.24
N ILE A 42 -1.40 18.18 -9.03
CA ILE A 42 -0.43 18.33 -7.93
C ILE A 42 0.94 17.78 -8.33
N LEU A 43 0.97 16.64 -9.02
CA LEU A 43 2.21 15.96 -9.41
C LEU A 43 2.77 16.42 -10.77
N GLY A 44 2.15 17.39 -11.44
CA GLY A 44 2.58 17.87 -12.76
C GLY A 44 2.61 16.77 -13.82
N THR A 45 1.63 15.88 -13.83
CA THR A 45 1.57 14.71 -14.73
C THR A 45 0.16 14.51 -15.30
N THR A 46 -0.06 13.42 -16.05
CA THR A 46 -1.38 13.11 -16.63
C THR A 46 -2.19 12.18 -15.73
N VAL A 47 -3.51 12.17 -15.93
CA VAL A 47 -4.42 11.29 -15.17
C VAL A 47 -4.09 9.83 -15.42
N GLU A 48 -3.74 9.46 -16.65
CA GLU A 48 -3.34 8.12 -17.04
C GLU A 48 -2.08 7.67 -16.29
N ALA A 49 -1.09 8.56 -16.16
CA ALA A 49 0.13 8.27 -15.41
C ALA A 49 -0.16 8.02 -13.93
N VAL A 50 -1.08 8.79 -13.32
CA VAL A 50 -1.52 8.57 -11.92
C VAL A 50 -2.21 7.22 -11.77
N LEU A 51 -3.09 6.85 -12.69
CA LEU A 51 -3.81 5.58 -12.66
C LEU A 51 -2.86 4.39 -12.84
N LEU A 52 -1.89 4.49 -13.76
CA LEU A 52 -0.85 3.47 -13.95
C LEU A 52 0.02 3.31 -12.70
N LEU A 53 0.47 4.41 -12.11
CA LEU A 53 1.25 4.39 -10.86
C LEU A 53 0.46 3.79 -9.70
N GLN A 54 -0.82 4.16 -9.56
CA GLN A 54 -1.71 3.58 -8.56
C GLN A 54 -1.86 2.07 -8.77
N HIS A 55 -2.11 1.64 -10.00
CA HIS A 55 -2.26 0.22 -10.32
C HIS A 55 -0.98 -0.57 -10.02
N ALA A 56 0.17 -0.05 -10.46
CA ALA A 56 1.47 -0.66 -10.17
C ALA A 56 1.75 -0.75 -8.66
N ALA A 57 1.46 0.31 -7.91
CA ALA A 57 1.63 0.34 -6.46
C ALA A 57 0.78 -0.74 -5.76
N LEU A 58 -0.51 -0.83 -6.12
CA LEU A 58 -1.40 -1.84 -5.55
C LEU A 58 -0.97 -3.26 -5.90
N ASN A 59 -0.45 -3.49 -7.10
CA ASN A 59 0.08 -4.80 -7.47
C ASN A 59 1.34 -5.18 -6.69
N LEU A 60 2.22 -4.22 -6.40
CA LEU A 60 3.39 -4.47 -5.53
C LEU A 60 2.94 -4.86 -4.12
N LEU A 61 1.99 -4.13 -3.54
CA LEU A 61 1.45 -4.44 -2.21
C LEU A 61 0.79 -5.83 -2.17
N ARG A 62 -0.02 -6.18 -3.18
CA ARG A 62 -0.64 -7.52 -3.26
C ARG A 62 0.40 -8.64 -3.32
N ARG A 63 1.49 -8.44 -4.07
CA ARG A 63 2.59 -9.43 -4.15
C ARG A 63 3.31 -9.59 -2.83
N GLN A 64 3.53 -8.50 -2.10
CA GLN A 64 4.15 -8.55 -0.78
C GLN A 64 3.26 -9.27 0.23
N LEU A 65 1.97 -8.93 0.27
CA LEU A 65 0.98 -9.62 1.12
C LEU A 65 0.88 -11.11 0.79
N ALA A 66 0.92 -11.47 -0.50
CA ALA A 66 0.94 -12.87 -0.92
C ALA A 66 2.24 -13.59 -0.50
N GLY A 67 3.38 -12.90 -0.55
CA GLY A 67 4.67 -13.42 -0.08
C GLY A 67 4.72 -13.63 1.44
N GLU A 68 4.18 -12.68 2.21
CA GLU A 68 4.04 -12.81 3.67
C GLU A 68 3.05 -13.91 4.05
N ALA A 69 1.93 -14.06 3.33
CA ALA A 69 0.98 -15.14 3.56
C ALA A 69 1.58 -16.55 3.34
N VAL A 70 2.55 -16.69 2.43
CA VAL A 70 3.26 -17.95 2.18
C VAL A 70 4.38 -18.20 3.23
N GLY A 71 4.98 -17.14 3.79
CA GLY A 71 5.97 -17.24 4.87
C GLY A 71 5.38 -17.29 6.29
N GLY A 72 4.11 -16.93 6.46
CA GLY A 72 3.41 -16.83 7.75
C GLY A 72 2.70 -18.11 8.22
N GLY A 73 2.85 -19.23 7.51
CA GLY A 73 2.46 -20.54 8.01
C GLY A 73 3.39 -20.97 9.15
N ASN A 74 3.11 -20.54 10.38
CA ASN A 74 3.80 -20.95 11.60
C ASN A 74 3.66 -22.48 11.84
N PRO A 75 4.71 -23.32 11.69
CA PRO A 75 4.64 -24.73 12.09
C PRO A 75 4.85 -24.96 13.60
N ALA A 76 4.93 -23.93 14.43
CA ALA A 76 5.26 -24.06 15.85
C ALA A 76 4.05 -24.08 16.79
N ASN A 77 2.99 -24.83 16.45
CA ASN A 77 2.00 -25.26 17.44
C ASN A 77 1.99 -26.79 17.58
N GLY A 78 3.19 -27.35 17.72
CA GLY A 78 3.42 -28.67 18.27
C GLY A 78 3.97 -28.52 19.68
N ARG A 79 3.10 -28.60 20.69
CA ARG A 79 3.35 -29.00 22.09
C ARG A 79 2.16 -28.63 22.97
N TYR A 80 1.24 -29.57 23.18
CA TYR A 80 1.11 -30.40 24.38
C TYR A 80 -0.01 -31.42 24.17
#